data_AF-A0A7S7BZH8-F1
#
_entry.id   AF-A0A7S7BZH8-F1
#
_cell.length_a   1.000
_cell.length_b   1.000
_cell.length_c   1.000
_cell.angle_alpha   90.00
_cell.angle_beta   90.00
_cell.angle_gamma   90.00
#
_symmetry.space_group_name_H-M   'P 1'
#
loop_
_entity.id
_entity.type
_entity.pdbx_description
1 polymer ?
#
loop_
_entity_poly.entity_id
_entity_poly.type
_entity_poly.pdbx_seq_one_letter_code
_entity_poly.pdbx_strand_id
1 'polypeptide(L)'
;MGVNPLLCPRVYRPTLRHGQLSAALSSCMDSHTMQQLQTRIGRMRKYELVSQEDELGCAAACVASILDIPYQRAKRLLEKEKSGGIDDHPEGFEIDEIANALYKKDVKVVADWNPPAKLPSGTIVCIYSRVRYKSYHYLLKVPGGYMDPWFDLKDGVMEAQLRAELPKGTKLVVALIPSKK
;
A
#
# COMPACT_ATOMS: atom_id res chain seq x y z
N MET A 1 -2.85 -45.86 3.50
CA MET A 1 -1.52 -46.37 3.13
C MET A 1 -0.90 -45.36 2.18
N GLY A 2 0.23 -44.77 2.57
CA GLY A 2 0.83 -43.64 1.87
C GLY A 2 1.59 -44.05 0.62
N VAL A 3 1.63 -43.14 -0.35
CA VAL A 3 2.62 -43.15 -1.43
C VAL A 3 3.40 -41.85 -1.35
N ASN A 4 4.69 -42.00 -1.05
CA ASN A 4 5.68 -40.95 -0.90
C ASN A 4 6.45 -40.85 -2.23
N PRO A 5 6.32 -39.76 -3.03
CA PRO A 5 7.10 -39.60 -4.24
C PRO A 5 8.30 -38.70 -3.98
N LEU A 6 9.17 -39.12 -3.07
CA LEU A 6 10.58 -38.76 -3.11
C LEU A 6 11.32 -40.03 -3.50
N LEU A 7 11.61 -40.14 -4.80
CA LEU A 7 12.73 -40.87 -5.42
C LEU A 7 12.35 -41.21 -6.87
N CYS A 8 12.67 -40.32 -7.81
CA CYS A 8 12.91 -40.71 -9.19
C CYS A 8 14.33 -40.21 -9.59
N PRO A 9 15.21 -41.10 -10.07
CA PRO A 9 16.62 -40.80 -10.26
C PRO A 9 16.89 -40.17 -11.64
N ARG A 10 17.88 -39.28 -11.69
CA ARG A 10 18.51 -38.72 -12.90
C ARG A 10 17.57 -37.99 -13.88
N VAL A 11 17.35 -36.71 -13.61
CA VAL A 11 17.16 -35.73 -14.69
C VAL A 11 18.39 -34.84 -14.73
N TYR A 12 19.11 -34.98 -15.84
CA TYR A 12 20.17 -34.12 -16.34
C TYR A 12 19.81 -32.64 -16.09
N ARG A 13 20.72 -31.86 -15.49
CA ARG A 13 20.58 -30.40 -15.39
C ARG A 13 21.22 -29.75 -16.63
N PRO A 14 20.46 -29.27 -17.63
CA PRO A 14 20.93 -28.15 -18.41
C PRO A 14 20.67 -26.87 -17.61
N THR A 15 21.67 -25.99 -17.56
CA THR A 15 21.53 -24.60 -17.14
C THR A 15 20.49 -23.91 -18.03
N LEU A 16 19.24 -23.85 -17.57
CA LEU A 16 18.17 -23.14 -18.27
C LEU A 16 18.15 -21.68 -17.81
N ARG A 17 18.34 -20.76 -18.77
CA ARG A 17 18.16 -19.32 -18.58
C ARG A 17 16.69 -19.03 -18.22
N HIS A 18 16.47 -17.99 -17.42
CA HIS A 18 15.19 -17.58 -16.82
C HIS A 18 13.97 -17.53 -17.78
N GLY A 19 14.17 -17.46 -19.10
CA GLY A 19 13.09 -17.39 -20.09
C GLY A 19 12.37 -18.72 -20.41
N GLN A 20 12.92 -19.89 -20.07
CA GLN A 20 12.34 -21.18 -20.47
C GLN A 20 11.47 -21.87 -19.40
N LEU A 21 11.51 -21.39 -18.15
CA LEU A 21 10.62 -21.88 -17.08
C LEU A 21 9.15 -21.47 -17.29
N SER A 22 8.91 -20.33 -17.94
CA SER A 22 7.56 -19.84 -18.24
C SER A 22 6.82 -20.72 -19.26
N ALA A 23 7.53 -21.17 -20.30
CA ALA A 23 6.93 -21.98 -21.37
C ALA A 23 6.58 -23.41 -20.91
N ALA A 24 7.41 -24.01 -20.06
CA ALA A 24 7.19 -25.37 -19.57
C ALA A 24 5.92 -25.47 -18.69
N LEU A 25 5.70 -24.49 -17.80
CA LEU A 25 4.52 -24.46 -16.92
C LEU A 25 3.22 -24.18 -17.67
N SER A 26 3.28 -23.45 -18.80
CA SER A 26 2.11 -23.14 -19.64
C SER A 26 1.56 -24.34 -20.42
N SER A 27 2.33 -25.43 -20.57
CA SER A 27 1.93 -26.58 -21.40
C SER A 27 1.11 -27.65 -20.67
N CYS A 28 0.95 -27.52 -19.36
CA CYS A 28 0.35 -28.54 -18.49
C CYS A 28 -0.76 -28.03 -17.57
N MET A 29 -1.22 -26.79 -17.72
CA MET A 29 -2.26 -26.19 -16.86
C MET A 29 -3.43 -25.67 -17.69
N ASP A 30 -4.64 -26.17 -17.40
CA ASP A 30 -5.85 -25.76 -18.10
C ASP A 30 -6.13 -24.26 -17.95
N SER A 31 -6.77 -23.67 -18.96
CA SER A 31 -7.02 -22.22 -19.10
C SER A 31 -7.68 -21.59 -17.87
N HIS A 32 -8.49 -22.35 -17.13
CA HIS A 32 -9.12 -21.91 -15.88
C HIS A 32 -8.10 -21.73 -14.74
N THR A 33 -7.09 -22.59 -14.66
CA THR A 33 -5.99 -22.50 -13.68
C THR A 33 -5.06 -21.34 -14.00
N MET A 34 -4.79 -21.08 -15.29
CA MET A 34 -4.04 -19.90 -15.74
C MET A 34 -4.79 -18.60 -15.44
N GLN A 35 -6.11 -18.57 -15.64
CA GLN A 35 -6.94 -17.40 -15.32
C GLN A 35 -7.04 -17.17 -13.80
N GLN A 36 -7.05 -18.23 -12.99
CA GLN A 36 -6.99 -18.17 -11.53
C GLN A 36 -5.61 -17.73 -11.00
N LEU A 37 -4.52 -18.11 -11.66
CA LEU A 37 -3.17 -17.64 -11.34
C LEU A 37 -2.99 -16.16 -11.72
N GLN A 38 -3.45 -15.74 -12.90
CA GLN A 38 -3.44 -14.33 -13.33
C GLN A 38 -4.28 -13.43 -12.41
N THR A 39 -5.42 -13.93 -11.90
CA THR A 39 -6.24 -13.20 -10.91
C THR A 39 -5.65 -13.18 -9.50
N ARG A 40 -4.73 -14.09 -9.16
CA ARG A 40 -3.98 -14.08 -7.88
C ARG A 40 -2.69 -13.27 -7.93
N ILE A 41 -2.06 -13.15 -9.11
CA ILE A 41 -0.81 -12.38 -9.30
C ILE A 41 -1.07 -10.86 -9.28
N GLY A 42 -2.31 -10.42 -9.48
CA GLY A 42 -2.68 -8.98 -9.48
C GLY A 42 -3.61 -8.52 -8.36
N ARG A 43 -3.92 -9.37 -7.37
CA ARG A 43 -4.70 -8.94 -6.20
C ARG A 43 -3.75 -8.46 -5.13
N MET A 44 -3.76 -7.14 -4.93
CA MET A 44 -3.22 -6.57 -3.71
C MET A 44 -4.00 -7.15 -2.51
N ARG A 45 -3.45 -7.01 -1.30
CA ARG A 45 -4.19 -7.30 -0.07
C ARG A 45 -4.34 -6.04 0.75
N LYS A 46 -5.46 -5.93 1.46
CA LYS A 46 -5.65 -4.89 2.46
C LYS A 46 -4.44 -4.85 3.41
N TYR A 47 -3.88 -3.65 3.61
CA TYR A 47 -2.66 -3.39 4.40
C TYR A 47 -1.35 -3.88 3.78
N GLU A 48 -1.32 -4.17 2.48
CA GLU A 48 -0.08 -4.34 1.74
C GLU A 48 0.69 -3.02 1.63
N LEU A 49 2.01 -3.12 1.50
CA LEU A 49 2.86 -1.95 1.32
C LEU A 49 2.63 -1.37 -0.08
N VAL A 50 2.28 -0.10 -0.15
CA VAL A 50 2.04 0.62 -1.40
C VAL A 50 2.96 1.82 -1.44
N SER A 51 3.89 1.81 -2.41
CA SER A 51 4.70 2.99 -2.73
C SER A 51 3.82 4.10 -3.27
N GLN A 52 4.12 5.35 -2.90
CA GLN A 52 3.59 6.48 -3.67
C GLN A 52 4.29 6.54 -5.02
N GLU A 53 3.59 7.01 -6.05
CA GLU A 53 4.14 7.19 -7.41
C GLU A 53 4.33 8.67 -7.77
N ASP A 54 3.73 9.58 -6.99
CA ASP A 54 3.89 11.05 -7.11
C ASP A 54 4.52 11.60 -5.82
N GLU A 55 5.23 12.73 -5.90
CA GLU A 55 5.95 13.34 -4.76
C GLU A 55 5.05 13.64 -3.55
N LEU A 56 3.80 14.03 -3.81
CA LEU A 56 2.78 14.35 -2.80
C LEU A 56 1.76 13.21 -2.61
N GLY A 57 2.08 12.02 -3.13
CA GLY A 57 1.21 10.85 -3.24
C GLY A 57 0.94 10.03 -1.98
N CYS A 58 1.50 10.40 -0.83
CA CYS A 58 1.47 9.57 0.38
C CYS A 58 0.05 9.19 0.85
N ALA A 59 -0.93 10.09 0.72
CA ALA A 59 -2.33 9.79 1.02
C ALA A 59 -2.96 8.78 0.05
N ALA A 60 -2.67 8.89 -1.25
CA ALA A 60 -3.16 7.95 -2.27
C ALA A 60 -2.65 6.53 -2.01
N ALA A 61 -1.39 6.38 -1.62
CA ALA A 61 -0.83 5.09 -1.22
C ALA A 61 -1.53 4.49 0.02
N CYS A 62 -1.80 5.32 1.04
CA CYS A 62 -2.54 4.87 2.22
C CYS A 62 -3.96 4.40 1.86
N VAL A 63 -4.68 5.16 1.04
CA VAL A 63 -6.04 4.82 0.59
C VAL A 63 -6.02 3.56 -0.29
N ALA A 64 -5.04 3.43 -1.18
CA ALA A 64 -4.84 2.23 -2.01
C ALA A 64 -4.68 0.96 -1.16
N SER A 65 -3.85 1.03 -0.12
CA SER A 65 -3.62 -0.09 0.80
C SER A 65 -4.86 -0.44 1.64
N ILE A 66 -5.65 0.55 2.09
CA ILE A 66 -6.89 0.31 2.85
C ILE A 66 -7.98 -0.32 1.97
N LEU A 67 -8.14 0.19 0.75
CA LEU A 67 -9.23 -0.19 -0.15
C LEU A 67 -8.90 -1.38 -1.05
N ASP A 68 -7.66 -1.87 -1.00
CA ASP A 68 -7.19 -2.96 -1.86
C ASP A 68 -7.36 -2.63 -3.36
N ILE A 69 -6.81 -1.48 -3.75
CA ILE A 69 -6.85 -0.97 -5.12
C ILE A 69 -5.48 -0.44 -5.56
N PRO A 70 -5.21 -0.36 -6.89
CA PRO A 70 -3.98 0.24 -7.38
C PRO A 70 -3.85 1.72 -6.97
N TYR A 71 -2.61 2.17 -6.75
CA TYR A 71 -2.27 3.55 -6.39
C TYR A 71 -2.99 4.58 -7.30
N GLN A 72 -2.87 4.43 -8.62
CA GLN A 72 -3.50 5.33 -9.58
C GLN A 72 -5.02 5.39 -9.47
N ARG A 73 -5.67 4.33 -9.00
CA ARG A 73 -7.12 4.34 -8.75
C ARG A 73 -7.45 5.10 -7.47
N ALA A 74 -6.65 4.95 -6.42
CA ALA A 74 -6.82 5.71 -5.18
C ALA A 74 -6.57 7.22 -5.40
N LYS A 75 -5.52 7.58 -6.14
CA LYS A 75 -5.23 8.96 -6.56
C LYS A 75 -6.44 9.60 -7.22
N ARG A 76 -7.02 8.96 -8.25
CA ARG A 76 -8.23 9.47 -8.93
C ARG A 76 -9.44 9.63 -8.03
N LEU A 77 -9.58 8.79 -6.98
CA LEU A 77 -10.65 8.96 -5.99
C LEU A 77 -10.43 10.24 -5.18
N LEU A 78 -9.20 10.49 -4.74
CA LEU A 78 -8.84 11.68 -3.97
C LEU A 78 -8.91 12.96 -4.81
N GLU A 79 -8.41 12.95 -6.04
CA GLU A 79 -8.51 14.09 -6.98
C GLU A 79 -9.95 14.49 -7.24
N LYS A 80 -10.87 13.51 -7.26
CA LYS A 80 -12.31 13.79 -7.37
C LYS A 80 -12.88 14.49 -6.14
N GLU A 81 -12.41 14.15 -4.94
CA GLU A 81 -12.82 14.87 -3.71
C GLU A 81 -12.20 16.27 -3.66
N LYS A 82 -10.94 16.40 -4.07
CA LYS A 82 -10.20 17.65 -4.19
C LYS A 82 -10.77 18.62 -5.22
N SER A 83 -11.43 18.09 -6.27
CA SER A 83 -11.80 18.85 -7.47
C SER A 83 -10.59 19.44 -8.21
N GLY A 84 -9.47 18.71 -8.20
CA GLY A 84 -8.20 19.12 -8.79
C GLY A 84 -7.17 17.98 -8.77
N GLY A 85 -6.03 18.21 -9.42
CA GLY A 85 -4.88 17.30 -9.41
C GLY A 85 -4.11 17.35 -8.10
N ILE A 86 -3.27 16.35 -7.86
CA ILE A 86 -2.44 16.26 -6.65
C ILE A 86 -1.48 17.44 -6.45
N ASP A 87 -1.05 18.07 -7.55
CA ASP A 87 -0.13 19.21 -7.53
C ASP A 87 -0.86 20.57 -7.46
N ASP A 88 -2.20 20.58 -7.50
CA ASP A 88 -2.99 21.80 -7.40
C ASP A 88 -3.05 22.28 -5.95
N HIS A 89 -2.97 23.60 -5.72
CA HIS A 89 -3.01 24.17 -4.37
C HIS A 89 -4.37 23.97 -3.67
N PRO A 90 -4.41 23.51 -2.40
CA PRO A 90 -3.28 23.12 -1.55
C PRO A 90 -2.63 21.80 -2.02
N GLU A 91 -1.30 21.77 -2.13
CA GLU A 91 -0.56 20.59 -2.61
C GLU A 91 -0.86 19.30 -1.81
N GLY A 92 -0.96 18.17 -2.51
CA GLY A 92 -1.29 16.88 -1.93
C GLY A 92 -2.79 16.72 -1.65
N PHE A 93 -3.11 15.93 -0.63
CA PHE A 93 -4.50 15.66 -0.24
C PHE A 93 -4.75 15.99 1.24
N GLU A 94 -5.82 16.75 1.47
CA GLU A 94 -6.27 17.18 2.79
C GLU A 94 -7.08 16.08 3.50
N ILE A 95 -7.23 16.23 4.81
CA ILE A 95 -7.84 15.20 5.67
C ILE A 95 -9.31 14.89 5.31
N ASP A 96 -10.05 15.89 4.86
CA ASP A 96 -11.46 15.79 4.48
C ASP A 96 -11.61 15.09 3.13
N GLU A 97 -10.73 15.36 2.17
CA GLU A 97 -10.66 14.64 0.89
C GLU A 97 -10.41 13.14 1.11
N ILE A 98 -9.48 12.80 2.01
CA ILE A 98 -9.18 11.41 2.38
C ILE A 98 -10.39 10.76 3.06
N ALA A 99 -10.98 11.43 4.05
CA ALA A 99 -12.13 10.90 4.79
C ALA A 99 -13.35 10.69 3.87
N ASN A 100 -13.63 11.63 2.96
CA ASN A 100 -14.74 11.54 2.01
C ASN A 100 -14.54 10.42 0.99
N ALA A 101 -13.33 10.28 0.44
CA ALA A 101 -13.01 9.20 -0.49
C ALA A 101 -13.20 7.81 0.14
N LEU A 102 -12.75 7.64 1.40
CA LEU A 102 -12.95 6.41 2.16
C LEU A 102 -14.43 6.17 2.49
N TYR A 103 -15.16 7.21 2.89
CA TYR A 103 -16.58 7.12 3.23
C TYR A 103 -17.42 6.65 2.04
N LYS A 104 -17.16 7.16 0.83
CA LYS A 104 -17.79 6.72 -0.43
C LYS A 104 -17.47 5.26 -0.81
N LYS A 105 -16.55 4.63 -0.08
CA LYS A 105 -16.17 3.22 -0.19
C LYS A 105 -16.49 2.42 1.06
N ASP A 106 -17.47 2.89 1.83
CA ASP A 106 -17.97 2.24 3.04
C ASP A 106 -16.96 2.12 4.19
N VAL A 107 -15.87 2.89 4.15
CA VAL A 107 -14.86 2.97 5.22
C VAL A 107 -15.05 4.28 5.98
N LYS A 108 -15.61 4.21 7.19
CA LYS A 108 -15.76 5.37 8.07
C LYS A 108 -14.49 5.61 8.87
N VAL A 109 -14.04 6.85 8.93
CA VAL A 109 -12.93 7.30 9.78
C VAL A 109 -13.33 8.52 10.59
N VAL A 110 -12.68 8.72 11.73
CA VAL A 110 -12.81 9.92 12.58
C VAL A 110 -11.45 10.59 12.67
N ALA A 111 -11.40 11.89 12.40
CA ALA A 111 -10.20 12.69 12.62
C ALA A 111 -10.04 13.02 14.11
N ASP A 112 -8.88 12.70 14.67
CA ASP A 112 -8.53 12.96 16.06
C ASP A 112 -7.16 13.65 16.12
N TRP A 113 -7.12 14.84 16.71
CA TRP A 113 -5.92 15.66 16.90
C TRP A 113 -5.20 15.36 18.21
N ASN A 114 -5.80 14.56 19.09
CA ASN A 114 -5.18 14.06 20.31
C ASN A 114 -5.44 12.55 20.47
N PRO A 115 -4.98 11.74 19.50
CA PRO A 115 -5.36 10.34 19.43
C PRO A 115 -4.67 9.52 20.53
N PRO A 116 -5.22 8.34 20.88
CA PRO A 116 -4.62 7.48 21.90
C PRO A 116 -3.24 6.98 21.47
N ALA A 117 -2.38 6.69 22.44
CA ALA A 117 -1.02 6.20 22.19
C ALA A 117 -0.98 4.90 21.37
N LYS A 118 -2.02 4.06 21.47
CA LYS A 118 -2.17 2.82 20.68
C LYS A 118 -3.23 3.03 19.60
N LEU A 119 -2.79 3.08 18.35
CA LEU A 119 -3.66 3.23 17.18
C LEU A 119 -4.02 1.87 16.57
N PRO A 120 -5.28 1.65 16.18
CA PRO A 120 -5.69 0.44 15.49
C PRO A 120 -5.15 0.39 14.05
N SER A 121 -5.06 -0.81 13.47
CA SER A 121 -4.76 -0.96 12.04
C SER A 121 -5.83 -0.31 11.18
N GLY A 122 -5.41 0.32 10.07
CA GLY A 122 -6.25 1.15 9.22
C GLY A 122 -6.25 2.63 9.58
N THR A 123 -5.59 3.04 10.67
CA THR A 123 -5.41 4.46 10.98
C THR A 123 -4.41 5.10 10.02
N ILE A 124 -4.84 6.14 9.30
CA ILE A 124 -3.92 7.02 8.57
C ILE A 124 -3.45 8.09 9.55
N VAL A 125 -2.15 8.26 9.70
CA VAL A 125 -1.56 9.32 10.53
C VAL A 125 -0.94 10.38 9.64
N CYS A 126 -1.14 11.64 9.99
CA CYS A 126 -0.41 12.77 9.43
C CYS A 126 0.72 13.14 10.41
N ILE A 127 1.95 13.09 9.93
CA ILE A 127 3.12 13.49 10.71
C ILE A 127 3.81 14.68 10.08
N TYR A 128 4.57 15.40 10.89
CA TYR A 128 5.38 16.52 10.46
C TYR A 128 6.75 16.51 11.15
N SER A 129 7.81 16.89 10.44
CA SER A 129 9.12 17.14 11.03
C SER A 129 9.89 18.13 10.17
N ARG A 130 10.30 19.27 10.76
CA ARG A 130 11.16 20.27 10.09
C ARG A 130 12.48 19.74 9.53
N VAL A 131 13.00 18.63 10.05
CA VAL A 131 14.30 18.07 9.64
C VAL A 131 14.14 17.03 8.53
N ARG A 132 13.26 16.04 8.73
CA ARG A 132 13.09 14.91 7.82
C ARG A 132 12.08 15.14 6.70
N TYR A 133 10.96 15.82 6.95
CA TYR A 133 9.87 15.96 5.99
C TYR A 133 9.63 17.45 5.70
N LYS A 134 9.87 17.88 4.46
CA LYS A 134 9.70 19.29 4.05
C LYS A 134 8.23 19.77 4.19
N SER A 135 7.29 18.84 4.15
CA SER A 135 5.84 19.03 4.27
C SER A 135 5.23 17.99 5.24
N TYR A 136 3.90 18.00 5.37
CA TYR A 136 3.17 16.91 6.04
C TYR A 136 3.34 15.59 5.28
N HIS A 137 3.38 14.47 6.00
CA HIS A 137 3.52 13.15 5.42
C HIS A 137 2.51 12.18 6.03
N TYR A 138 1.86 11.38 5.19
CA TYR A 138 0.88 10.39 5.63
C TYR A 138 1.51 8.99 5.71
N LEU A 139 1.29 8.31 6.83
CA LEU A 139 1.62 6.89 7.01
C LEU A 139 0.36 6.11 7.37
N LEU A 140 0.32 4.83 7.02
CA LEU A 140 -0.78 3.94 7.38
C LEU A 140 -0.37 2.98 8.49
N LYS A 141 -1.08 3.00 9.62
CA LYS A 141 -0.96 1.96 10.64
C LYS A 141 -1.45 0.62 10.08
N VAL A 142 -0.55 -0.35 9.99
CA VAL A 142 -0.83 -1.73 9.54
C VAL A 142 -0.48 -2.72 10.65
N PRO A 143 -0.83 -4.01 10.54
CA PRO A 143 -0.29 -5.03 11.44
C PRO A 143 1.24 -4.99 11.43
N GLY A 144 1.87 -5.00 12.62
CA GLY A 144 3.33 -4.97 12.76
C GLY A 144 4.00 -3.59 12.69
N GLY A 145 3.30 -2.52 12.31
CA GLY A 145 3.95 -1.21 12.24
C GLY A 145 3.16 -0.12 11.50
N TYR A 146 3.89 0.73 10.79
CA TYR A 146 3.40 1.80 9.94
C TYR A 146 3.98 1.61 8.53
N MET A 147 3.12 1.48 7.54
CA MET A 147 3.52 1.59 6.14
C MET A 147 3.89 3.05 5.88
N ASP A 148 5.15 3.29 5.53
CA ASP A 148 5.63 4.57 5.02
C ASP A 148 5.68 4.48 3.49
N PRO A 149 4.84 5.23 2.75
CA PRO A 149 4.80 5.19 1.28
C PRO A 149 6.09 5.62 0.58
N TRP A 150 6.98 6.35 1.27
CA TRP A 150 8.27 6.78 0.76
C TRP A 150 9.30 6.78 1.89
N PHE A 151 9.77 5.59 2.24
CA PHE A 151 10.51 5.36 3.48
C PHE A 151 11.85 6.11 3.55
N ASP A 152 12.61 6.12 2.46
CA ASP A 152 13.95 6.68 2.42
C ASP A 152 14.02 8.14 1.96
N LEU A 153 12.94 8.70 1.41
CA LEU A 153 12.89 10.06 0.84
C LEU A 153 14.02 10.33 -0.17
N LYS A 154 14.44 9.28 -0.89
CA LYS A 154 15.47 9.38 -1.93
C LYS A 154 14.82 9.81 -3.24
N ASP A 155 15.39 10.84 -3.86
CA ASP A 155 14.95 11.31 -5.17
C ASP A 155 14.96 10.16 -6.19
N GLY A 156 13.88 10.05 -6.95
CA GLY A 156 13.71 9.04 -8.00
C GLY A 156 13.41 7.62 -7.51
N VAL A 157 13.40 7.36 -6.19
CA VAL A 157 13.04 6.05 -5.61
C VAL A 157 12.00 6.23 -4.51
N MET A 158 10.73 6.14 -4.89
CA MET A 158 9.61 6.10 -3.97
C MET A 158 9.28 4.65 -3.63
N GLU A 159 9.91 4.14 -2.57
CA GLU A 159 9.69 2.77 -2.10
C GLU A 159 8.99 2.77 -0.74
N ALA A 160 7.89 2.02 -0.66
CA ALA A 160 7.21 1.79 0.60
C ALA A 160 7.91 0.73 1.44
N GLN A 161 8.06 1.00 2.73
CA GLN A 161 8.55 0.03 3.69
C GLN A 161 7.79 0.10 5.01
N LEU A 162 7.90 -0.96 5.80
CA LEU A 162 7.31 -1.04 7.13
C LEU A 162 8.24 -0.41 8.17
N ARG A 163 7.74 0.56 8.93
CA ARG A 163 8.36 1.06 10.15
C ARG A 163 7.75 0.40 11.37
N ALA A 164 8.57 -0.07 12.30
CA ALA A 164 8.07 -0.57 13.58
C ALA A 164 7.36 0.54 14.39
N GLU A 165 7.87 1.76 14.32
CA GLU A 165 7.40 2.94 15.05
C GLU A 165 7.36 4.16 14.12
N LEU A 166 6.69 5.24 14.54
CA LEU A 166 6.77 6.52 13.82
C LEU A 166 8.23 7.02 13.79
N PRO A 167 8.65 7.71 12.71
CA PRO A 167 10.02 8.21 12.62
C PRO A 167 10.35 9.13 13.79
N LYS A 168 11.53 8.94 14.41
CA LYS A 168 11.99 9.77 15.53
C LYS A 168 12.03 11.25 15.14
N GLY A 169 11.66 12.12 16.08
CA GLY A 169 11.65 13.57 15.86
C GLY A 169 10.46 14.09 15.05
N THR A 170 9.49 13.23 14.72
CA THR A 170 8.24 13.64 14.09
C THR A 170 7.17 13.96 15.14
N LYS A 171 6.32 14.94 14.82
CA LYS A 171 5.11 15.26 15.57
C LYS A 171 3.93 14.61 14.85
N LEU A 172 3.11 13.86 15.59
CA LEU A 172 1.79 13.44 15.12
C LEU A 172 0.85 14.65 15.13
N VAL A 173 0.27 14.97 13.98
CA VAL A 173 -0.57 16.17 13.78
C VAL A 173 -2.04 15.81 13.92
N VAL A 174 -2.45 14.71 13.28
CA VAL A 174 -3.81 14.19 13.29
C VAL A 174 -3.80 12.72 12.88
N ALA A 175 -4.77 11.96 13.37
CA ALA A 175 -5.02 10.58 12.98
C ALA A 175 -6.45 10.41 12.44
N LEU A 176 -6.60 9.79 11.28
CA LEU A 176 -7.87 9.32 10.74
C LEU A 176 -8.10 7.89 11.20
N ILE A 177 -8.84 7.72 12.29
CA ILE A 177 -9.03 6.44 12.98
C ILE A 177 -10.28 5.72 12.43
N PRO A 178 -10.18 4.45 12.00
CA PRO A 178 -11.34 3.68 11.57
C PRO A 178 -12.39 3.62 12.67
N SER A 179 -13.63 3.93 12.30
CA SER A 179 -14.78 3.84 13.20
C SER A 179 -15.74 2.75 12.75
N LYS A 180 -16.45 2.13 13.71
CA LYS A 180 -17.50 1.16 13.40
C LYS A 180 -18.67 1.88 12.72
N LYS A 181 -19.37 1.17 11.84
CA LYS A 181 -20.55 1.70 11.17
C LYS A 181 -21.68 1.98 12.14
#